data_AF-A0A1D2YUD8-F1
#
_entry.id   AF-A0A1D2YUD8-F1
#
_cell.length_a   1.000
_cell.length_b   1.000
_cell.length_c   1.000
_cell.angle_alpha   90.00
_cell.angle_beta   90.00
_cell.angle_gamma   90.00
#
_symmetry.space_group_name_H-M   'P 1'
#
loop_
_entity.id
_entity.type
_entity.pdbx_description
1 polymer ?
#
loop_
_entity_poly.entity_id
_entity_poly.type
_entity_poly.pdbx_seq_one_letter_code
_entity_poly.pdbx_strand_id
1 'polypeptide(L)'
;MDKYDILLVKLKNAIEVIDRIYPDKSDIGKEFLDEYRKYLDEILQSATDKTIKQVRTPRGLVRWLGENDHYVRDDELWDIIFEIDKYLEEYF
;
A
#
# COMPACT_ATOMS: atom_id res chain seq x y z
N MET A 1 -6.15 19.98 3.14
CA MET A 1 -5.88 18.66 3.73
C MET A 1 -4.48 18.69 4.28
N ASP A 2 -4.30 18.22 5.51
CA ASP A 2 -2.96 18.04 6.06
C ASP A 2 -2.26 16.84 5.40
N LYS A 3 -0.96 16.67 5.65
CA LYS A 3 -0.19 15.60 5.01
C LYS A 3 -0.67 14.18 5.37
N TYR A 4 -1.29 14.01 6.53
CA TYR A 4 -1.89 12.75 6.95
C TYR A 4 -3.21 12.52 6.22
N ASP A 5 -4.07 13.54 6.07
CA ASP A 5 -5.32 13.41 5.32
C ASP A 5 -5.06 12.92 3.88
N ILE A 6 -4.05 13.48 3.21
CA ILE A 6 -3.66 13.08 1.84
C ILE A 6 -3.22 11.62 1.83
N LEU A 7 -2.39 11.20 2.80
CA LEU A 7 -1.93 9.82 2.91
C LEU A 7 -3.10 8.85 3.16
N LEU A 8 -4.06 9.22 4.02
CA LEU A 8 -5.24 8.41 4.30
C LEU A 8 -6.07 8.16 3.05
N VAL A 9 -6.25 9.18 2.20
CA VAL A 9 -6.95 9.02 0.91
C VAL A 9 -6.19 8.05 0.00
N LYS A 10 -4.87 8.21 -0.14
CA LYS A 10 -4.06 7.33 -0.99
C LYS A 10 -4.08 5.87 -0.52
N LEU A 11 -3.95 5.63 0.78
CA LEU A 11 -4.00 4.29 1.36
C LEU A 11 -5.36 3.63 1.17
N LYS A 12 -6.46 4.38 1.35
CA LYS A 12 -7.82 3.87 1.08
C LYS A 12 -7.99 3.48 -0.38
N ASN A 13 -7.51 4.29 -1.32
CA ASN A 13 -7.55 3.95 -2.74
C ASN A 13 -6.79 2.65 -3.04
N ALA A 14 -5.62 2.44 -2.45
CA ALA A 14 -4.87 1.19 -2.61
C ALA A 14 -5.66 -0.03 -2.11
N ILE A 15 -6.29 0.10 -0.93
CA ILE A 15 -7.12 -0.97 -0.35
C ILE A 15 -8.33 -1.26 -1.24
N GLU A 16 -8.99 -0.23 -1.79
CA GLU A 16 -10.11 -0.41 -2.72
C GLU A 16 -9.69 -1.15 -4.00
N VAL A 17 -8.50 -0.85 -4.54
CA VAL A 17 -7.96 -1.58 -5.69
C VAL A 17 -7.66 -3.03 -5.33
N ILE A 18 -7.07 -3.29 -4.17
CA ILE A 18 -6.85 -4.66 -3.68
C ILE A 18 -8.17 -5.42 -3.59
N ASP A 19 -9.19 -4.84 -2.95
CA ASP A 19 -10.53 -5.43 -2.80
C ASP A 19 -11.17 -5.76 -4.15
N ARG A 20 -10.98 -4.88 -5.13
CA ARG A 20 -11.51 -5.05 -6.49
C ARG A 20 -10.84 -6.20 -7.22
N ILE A 21 -9.51 -6.34 -7.13
CA ILE A 21 -8.76 -7.36 -7.88
C ILE A 21 -8.71 -8.71 -7.16
N TYR A 22 -8.96 -8.74 -5.84
CA TYR A 22 -8.89 -9.92 -4.99
C TYR A 22 -9.68 -11.14 -5.50
N PRO A 23 -10.95 -11.01 -5.93
CA PRO A 23 -11.76 -12.17 -6.33
C PRO A 23 -11.14 -12.94 -7.50
N ASP A 24 -10.46 -12.23 -8.40
CA ASP A 24 -9.93 -12.72 -9.67
C ASP A 24 -8.52 -13.30 -9.56
N LYS A 25 -7.87 -13.21 -8.39
CA LYS A 25 -6.53 -13.79 -8.18
C LYS A 25 -6.58 -15.27 -7.79
N SER A 26 -5.47 -15.97 -8.09
CA SER A 26 -5.21 -17.33 -7.61
C SER A 26 -5.16 -17.38 -6.09
N ASP A 27 -5.23 -18.57 -5.49
CA ASP A 27 -5.14 -18.71 -4.03
C ASP A 27 -3.84 -18.11 -3.47
N ILE A 28 -2.71 -18.33 -4.14
CA ILE A 28 -1.43 -17.72 -3.76
C ILE A 28 -1.47 -16.19 -3.93
N GLY A 29 -2.10 -15.69 -5.00
CA GLY A 29 -2.29 -14.26 -5.19
C GLY A 29 -3.17 -13.62 -4.11
N LYS A 30 -4.20 -14.34 -3.63
CA LYS A 30 -5.06 -13.91 -2.52
C LYS A 30 -4.31 -13.88 -1.20
N GLU A 31 -3.55 -14.92 -0.87
CA GLU A 31 -2.68 -14.95 0.31
C GLU A 31 -1.72 -13.75 0.31
N PHE A 32 -1.11 -13.47 -0.84
CA PHE A 32 -0.27 -12.30 -1.02
C PHE A 32 -1.03 -10.98 -0.80
N LEU A 33 -2.21 -10.80 -1.41
CA LEU A 33 -3.02 -9.59 -1.21
C LEU A 33 -3.45 -9.41 0.25
N ASP A 34 -3.72 -10.50 0.97
CA ASP A 34 -4.08 -10.46 2.39
C ASP A 34 -2.91 -9.98 3.25
N GLU A 35 -1.69 -10.47 2.97
CA GLU A 35 -0.48 -9.95 3.62
C GLU A 35 -0.24 -8.48 3.29
N TYR A 36 -0.44 -8.10 2.02
CA TYR A 36 -0.21 -6.73 1.60
C TYR A 36 -1.20 -5.76 2.23
N ARG A 37 -2.47 -6.16 2.27
CA ARG A 37 -3.53 -5.38 2.89
C ARG A 37 -3.23 -5.12 4.37
N LYS A 38 -2.80 -6.14 5.11
CA LYS A 38 -2.40 -5.98 6.53
C LYS A 38 -1.30 -4.93 6.67
N TYR A 39 -0.31 -4.95 5.77
CA TYR A 39 0.76 -3.95 5.79
C TYR A 39 0.22 -2.53 5.51
N LEU A 40 -0.65 -2.36 4.53
CA LEU A 40 -1.30 -1.06 4.27
C LEU A 40 -2.17 -0.59 5.44
N ASP A 41 -2.88 -1.50 6.11
CA ASP A 41 -3.71 -1.20 7.28
C ASP A 41 -2.86 -0.71 8.48
N GLU A 42 -1.68 -1.27 8.69
CA GLU A 42 -0.73 -0.79 9.72
C GLU A 42 -0.28 0.65 9.45
N ILE A 43 0.00 0.97 8.19
CA ILE A 43 0.36 2.33 7.78
C ILE A 43 -0.85 3.26 7.92
N LEU A 44 -2.05 2.81 7.53
CA LEU A 44 -3.30 3.57 7.65
C LEU A 44 -3.62 3.91 9.11
N GLN A 45 -3.46 2.96 10.02
CA GLN A 45 -3.62 3.18 11.45
C GLN A 45 -2.61 4.20 11.96
N SER A 46 -1.33 4.05 11.59
CA SER A 46 -0.27 4.98 11.98
C SER A 46 -0.52 6.41 11.44
N ALA A 47 -1.04 6.53 10.21
CA ALA A 47 -1.43 7.80 9.61
C ALA A 47 -2.60 8.44 10.35
N THR A 48 -3.61 7.64 10.72
CA THR A 48 -4.80 8.07 11.47
C THR A 48 -4.41 8.62 12.85
N ASP A 49 -3.51 7.92 13.54
CA ASP A 49 -3.01 8.32 14.86
C ASP A 49 -1.97 9.45 14.79
N LYS A 50 -1.57 9.85 13.58
CA LYS A 50 -0.51 10.84 13.32
C LYS A 50 0.83 10.46 13.96
N THR A 51 1.15 9.17 13.98
CA THR A 51 2.32 8.59 14.66
C THR A 51 3.41 8.10 13.70
N ILE A 52 3.27 8.37 12.39
CA ILE A 52 4.32 8.05 11.41
C ILE A 52 5.56 8.89 11.74
N LYS A 53 6.53 8.27 12.42
CA LYS A 53 7.78 8.90 12.87
C LYS A 53 8.98 8.59 11.97
N GLN A 54 8.90 7.48 11.25
CA GLN A 54 9.81 7.01 10.21
C GLN A 54 9.15 5.74 9.69
N VAL A 55 8.58 5.78 8.49
CA VAL A 55 8.18 4.55 7.81
C VAL A 55 9.46 3.73 7.69
N ARG A 56 9.48 2.47 8.13
CA ARG A 56 10.62 1.57 7.94
C ARG A 56 10.96 1.54 6.45
N THR A 57 11.91 2.38 6.05
CA THR A 57 12.35 2.67 4.68
C THR A 57 11.21 2.91 3.67
N PRO A 58 11.03 4.15 3.16
CA PRO A 58 10.16 4.50 2.01
C PRO A 58 10.52 3.82 0.68
N ARG A 59 11.25 2.71 0.70
CA ARG A 59 11.40 1.78 -0.43
C ARG A 59 10.68 0.46 -0.14
N GLY A 60 10.02 0.34 1.01
CA GLY A 60 9.45 -0.89 1.52
C GLY A 60 8.25 -1.34 0.71
N LEU A 61 7.37 -0.42 0.32
CA LEU A 61 6.13 -0.76 -0.39
C LEU A 61 6.40 -1.25 -1.80
N VAL A 62 7.14 -0.45 -2.59
CA VAL A 62 7.51 -0.80 -3.97
C VAL A 62 8.40 -2.04 -4.00
N ARG A 63 9.35 -2.18 -3.07
CA ARG A 63 10.20 -3.37 -3.00
C ARG A 63 9.42 -4.63 -2.64
N TRP A 64 8.56 -4.54 -1.63
CA TRP A 64 7.74 -5.68 -1.20
C TRP A 64 6.80 -6.13 -2.31
N LEU A 65 6.18 -5.18 -3.04
CA LEU A 65 5.37 -5.47 -4.22
C LEU A 65 6.22 -6.10 -5.33
N GLY A 66 7.39 -5.54 -5.64
CA GLY A 66 8.29 -6.04 -6.68
C GLY A 66 8.88 -7.43 -6.40
N GLU A 67 9.16 -7.78 -5.14
CA GLU A 67 9.63 -9.12 -4.75
C GLU A 67 8.57 -10.22 -4.98
N ASN A 68 7.31 -9.82 -5.19
CA ASN A 68 6.16 -10.73 -5.22
C ASN A 68 5.17 -10.46 -6.38
N ASP A 69 5.54 -9.61 -7.34
CA ASP A 69 4.70 -9.15 -8.44
C ASP A 69 4.12 -10.30 -9.29
N HIS A 70 4.87 -11.39 -9.40
CA HIS A 70 4.42 -12.57 -10.16
C HIS A 70 3.16 -13.23 -9.59
N TYR A 71 2.80 -12.96 -8.33
CA TYR A 71 1.55 -13.43 -7.74
C TYR A 71 0.36 -12.54 -8.11
N VAL A 72 0.58 -11.23 -8.20
CA VAL A 72 -0.47 -10.22 -8.40
C VAL A 72 0.07 -9.05 -9.22
N ARG A 73 0.22 -9.32 -10.52
CA ARG A 73 0.53 -8.27 -11.48
C ARG A 73 -0.73 -7.46 -11.79
N ASP A 74 -0.70 -6.19 -11.42
CA ASP A 74 -1.78 -5.23 -11.67
C ASP A 74 -1.19 -3.82 -11.78
N ASP A 75 -1.32 -3.20 -12.97
CA ASP A 75 -0.66 -1.93 -13.26
C ASP A 75 -1.22 -0.78 -12.41
N GLU A 76 -2.53 -0.79 -12.11
CA GLU A 76 -3.16 0.25 -11.28
C GLU A 76 -2.71 0.14 -9.82
N LEU A 77 -2.62 -1.08 -9.28
CA LEU A 77 -2.03 -1.29 -7.97
C LEU A 77 -0.59 -0.77 -7.93
N TRP A 78 0.23 -1.10 -8.93
CA TRP A 78 1.61 -0.62 -9.02
C TRP A 78 1.72 0.91 -9.01
N ASP A 79 0.92 1.59 -9.83
CA ASP A 79 0.93 3.06 -9.92
C ASP A 79 0.58 3.70 -8.57
N ILE A 80 -0.48 3.24 -7.91
CA ILE A 80 -0.92 3.76 -6.61
C ILE A 80 0.16 3.53 -5.54
N ILE A 81 0.78 2.35 -5.54
CA ILE A 81 1.81 2.00 -4.57
C ILE A 81 3.07 2.85 -4.76
N PHE A 82 3.51 3.08 -5.99
CA PHE A 82 4.59 4.02 -6.27
C PHE A 82 4.26 5.43 -5.78
N GLU A 83 3.02 5.86 -5.98
CA GLU A 83 2.58 7.19 -5.54
C GLU A 83 2.59 7.32 -4.01
N ILE A 84 2.18 6.28 -3.28
CA ILE A 84 2.21 6.24 -1.81
C ILE A 84 3.65 6.22 -1.30
N ASP A 85 4.50 5.35 -1.86
CA ASP A 85 5.90 5.18 -1.44
C ASP A 85 6.67 6.50 -1.59
N LYS A 86 6.52 7.17 -2.75
CA LYS A 86 7.09 8.50 -3.00
C LYS A 86 6.55 9.56 -2.05
N TYR A 87 5.25 9.55 -1.77
CA TYR A 87 4.64 10.51 -0.85
C TYR A 87 5.14 10.31 0.58
N LEU A 88 5.33 9.07 1.01
CA LEU A 88 5.93 8.77 2.31
C LEU A 88 7.37 9.28 2.38
N GLU A 89 8.19 9.08 1.34
CA GLU A 89 9.57 9.58 1.28
C GLU A 89 9.66 11.11 1.37
N GLU A 90 8.73 11.84 0.74
CA GLU A 90 8.77 13.30 0.67
C GLU A 90 8.31 13.97 1.98
N TYR A 91 7.38 13.33 2.72
CA TYR A 91 6.68 13.99 3.82
C TYR A 91 6.87 13.35 5.21
N PHE A 92 7.55 12.20 5.32
CA PHE A 92 7.71 11.43 6.57
C PHE A 92 9.11 10.85 6.77
#